data_AF-A0A966YKN5-F1
#
_entry.id   AF-A0A966YKN5-F1
#
_cell.length_a   1.000
_cell.length_b   1.000
_cell.length_c   1.000
_cell.angle_alpha   90.00
_cell.angle_beta   90.00
_cell.angle_gamma   90.00
#
_symmetry.space_group_name_H-M   'P 1'
#
loop_
_entity.id
_entity.type
_entity.pdbx_description
1 polymer ?
#
loop_
_entity_poly.entity_id
_entity_poly.type
_entity_poly.pdbx_seq_one_letter_code
_entity_poly.pdbx_strand_id
1 'polypeptide(L)' 'MRDTVELRDTAIAVFALGTVPRKTEKLGEGRRDVVVTFGGATITPGDTVYADPDGVVVLTR' A
#
# COMPACT_ATOMS: atom_id res chain seq x y z
N MET A 1 8.89 2.95 -1.14
CA MET A 1 9.35 1.55 -1.30
C MET A 1 10.86 1.49 -1.41
N ARG A 2 11.45 0.30 -1.30
CA ARG A 2 12.89 0.03 -1.50
C ARG A 2 13.03 -1.30 -2.26
N ASP A 3 14.27 -1.66 -2.63
CA ASP A 3 14.58 -2.94 -3.28
C ASP A 3 13.82 -3.08 -4.63
N THR A 4 13.75 -1.99 -5.40
CA THR A 4 12.92 -1.89 -6.61
C THR A 4 13.40 -2.78 -7.75
N VAL A 5 14.67 -3.17 -7.75
CA VAL A 5 15.22 -4.07 -8.78
C VAL A 5 14.66 -5.47 -8.53
N GLU A 6 14.75 -5.95 -7.30
CA GLU A 6 14.25 -7.24 -6.87
C GLU A 6 12.71 -7.33 -6.98
N LEU A 7 12.01 -6.25 -6.63
CA LEU A 7 10.55 -6.21 -6.71
C LEU A 7 10.02 -6.30 -8.16
N ARG A 8 10.79 -5.88 -9.17
CA ARG A 8 10.36 -5.97 -10.58
C ARG A 8 10.23 -7.41 -11.07
N ASP A 9 11.04 -8.31 -10.51
CA ASP A 9 11.06 -9.72 -10.91
C ASP A 9 10.14 -10.58 -10.03
N THR A 10 9.38 -9.97 -9.12
CA THR A 10 8.46 -10.67 -8.23
C THR A 10 7.05 -10.71 -8.84
N ALA A 11 6.38 -11.87 -8.78
CA ALA A 11 5.01 -12.05 -9.25
C ALA A 11 3.95 -11.46 -8.30
N ILE A 12 4.15 -10.20 -7.87
CA ILE A 12 3.22 -9.44 -7.03
C ILE A 12 3.19 -7.97 -7.46
N ALA A 13 2.00 -7.36 -7.45
CA ALA A 13 1.84 -5.94 -7.72
C ALA A 13 2.20 -5.11 -6.47
N VAL A 14 3.00 -4.05 -6.65
CA VAL A 14 3.37 -3.11 -5.58
C VAL A 14 3.18 -1.68 -6.06
N PHE A 15 2.34 -0.93 -5.36
CA PHE A 15 2.10 0.49 -5.60
C PHE A 15 2.69 1.32 -4.45
N ALA A 16 3.40 2.39 -4.77
CA ALA A 16 3.96 3.31 -3.79
C ALA A 16 4.15 4.71 -4.38
N LEU A 17 4.15 5.72 -3.51
CA LEU A 17 4.36 7.13 -3.91
C LEU A 17 5.79 7.44 -4.36
N GLY A 18 6.78 6.60 -4.01
CA GLY A 18 8.17 6.84 -4.33
C GLY A 18 9.12 5.83 -3.70
N THR A 19 10.42 6.06 -3.83
CA THR A 19 11.48 5.17 -3.34
C THR A 19 12.33 5.83 -2.26
N VAL A 20 12.80 5.04 -1.29
CA VAL A 20 13.75 5.49 -0.25
C VAL A 20 14.64 4.31 0.16
N PRO A 21 15.97 4.41 0.10
CA PRO A 21 16.87 3.29 0.44
C PRO A 21 16.98 3.05 1.95
N ARG A 22 16.63 4.05 2.76
CA ARG A 22 16.70 3.99 4.23
C ARG A 22 15.69 2.99 4.79
N LYS A 23 16.15 2.09 5.65
CA LYS A 23 15.27 1.20 6.44
C LYS A 23 14.52 1.96 7.52
N THR A 24 13.35 1.48 7.91
CA THR A 24 12.63 1.97 9.09
C THR A 24 13.24 1.43 10.38
N GLU A 25 13.04 2.14 11.48
CA GLU A 25 13.25 1.61 12.84
C GLU A 25 12.06 0.76 13.25
N LYS A 26 12.31 -0.39 13.89
CA LYS A 26 11.27 -1.35 14.26
C LYS A 26 10.84 -1.14 15.71
N LEU A 27 10.01 -0.12 15.95
CA LEU A 27 9.56 0.27 17.30
C LEU A 27 8.37 -0.55 17.81
N GLY A 28 7.77 -1.42 16.99
CA GLY A 28 6.57 -2.18 17.37
C GLY A 28 5.28 -1.35 17.38
N GLU A 29 5.35 -0.11 16.92
CA GLU A 29 4.22 0.81 16.81
C GLU A 29 3.40 0.55 15.54
N GLY A 30 2.10 0.82 15.61
CA GLY A 30 1.16 0.67 14.51
C GLY A 30 -0.18 0.11 14.98
N ARG A 31 -1.20 0.21 14.12
CA ARG A 31 -2.52 -0.39 14.35
C ARG A 31 -2.90 -1.23 13.13
N ARG A 32 -3.65 -2.31 13.36
CA ARG A 32 -4.21 -3.16 12.30
C ARG A 32 -5.73 -3.06 12.36
N ASP A 33 -6.37 -3.36 11.23
CA ASP A 33 -7.84 -3.41 11.13
C ASP A 33 -8.52 -2.11 11.60
N VAL A 34 -7.94 -0.97 11.23
CA VAL A 34 -8.49 0.36 11.47
C VAL A 34 -8.83 1.05 10.16
N VAL A 35 -9.81 1.96 10.19
CA VAL A 35 -10.15 2.80 9.05
C VAL A 35 -8.99 3.74 8.74
N VAL A 36 -8.65 3.87 7.46
CA VAL A 36 -7.59 4.77 6.96
C VAL A 36 -8.12 5.68 5.86
N THR A 37 -7.64 6.92 5.82
CA THR A 37 -8.01 7.89 4.78
C THR A 37 -6.77 8.54 4.18
N PHE A 38 -6.58 8.35 2.88
CA PHE A 38 -5.49 8.95 2.11
C PHE A 38 -5.82 8.92 0.61
N GLY A 39 -5.16 9.75 -0.20
CA GLY A 39 -5.40 9.78 -1.65
C GLY A 39 -6.85 10.13 -2.03
N GLY A 40 -7.58 10.80 -1.14
CA GLY A 40 -9.01 11.11 -1.33
C GLY A 40 -9.98 9.95 -1.07
N ALA A 41 -9.50 8.77 -0.67
CA ALA A 41 -10.30 7.60 -0.37
C ALA A 41 -10.25 7.24 1.13
N THR A 42 -11.36 6.69 1.63
CA THR A 42 -11.43 6.06 2.96
C THR A 42 -11.57 4.55 2.76
N ILE A 43 -10.74 3.76 3.43
CA ILE A 43 -10.71 2.30 3.36
C ILE A 43 -11.03 1.74 4.75
N THR A 44 -12.07 0.91 4.82
CA THR A 44 -12.52 0.23 6.03
C THR A 44 -12.12 -1.24 5.99
N PRO A 45 -11.81 -1.89 7.12
CA PRO A 45 -11.61 -3.33 7.15
C PRO A 45 -12.80 -4.08 6.54
N GLY A 46 -12.53 -4.90 5.53
CA GLY A 46 -13.55 -5.64 4.77
C GLY A 46 -13.88 -5.07 3.39
N ASP A 47 -13.44 -3.86 3.07
CA ASP A 47 -13.54 -3.30 1.72
C ASP A 47 -12.62 -4.05 0.74
N THR A 48 -12.96 -4.00 -0.55
CA THR A 48 -12.13 -4.57 -1.62
C THR A 48 -11.42 -3.45 -2.37
N VAL A 49 -10.10 -3.61 -2.58
CA VAL A 49 -9.30 -2.66 -3.36
C VAL A 49 -8.89 -3.29 -4.68
N TYR A 50 -9.21 -2.61 -5.78
CA TYR A 50 -8.73 -2.96 -7.12
C TYR A 50 -7.71 -1.94 -7.58
N ALA A 51 -6.65 -2.40 -8.24
CA ALA A 51 -5.58 -1.54 -8.72
C ALA A 51 -5.01 -2.05 -10.04
N ASP A 52 -4.70 -1.12 -10.94
CA ASP A 52 -4.05 -1.35 -12.22
C ASP A 52 -3.11 -0.15 -12.55
N PRO A 53 -2.46 -0.10 -13.72
CA PRO A 53 -1.61 1.03 -14.09
C PRO A 53 -2.33 2.39 -14.21
N ASP A 54 -3.64 2.41 -14.41
CA ASP A 54 -4.43 3.64 -14.56
C ASP A 54 -4.84 4.20 -13.20
N GLY A 55 -5.10 3.34 -12.21
CA GLY A 55 -5.39 3.81 -10.87
C GLY A 55 -5.77 2.75 -9.85
N VAL A 56 -6.34 3.23 -8.74
CA VAL A 56 -6.78 2.43 -7.60
C VAL A 56 -8.21 2.82 -7.25
N VAL A 57 -9.09 1.84 -7.08
CA VAL A 57 -10.49 2.03 -6.68
C VAL A 57 -10.81 1.20 -5.44
N VAL A 58 -11.66 1.75 -4.58
CA VAL A 58 -12.14 1.11 -3.37
C VAL A 58 -13.61 0.77 -3.57
N LEU A 59 -13.94 -0.51 -3.48
CA LEU A 59 -15.31 -0.99 -3.43
C LEU A 59 -15.69 -1.15 -1.95
N THR A 60 -16.51 -0.23 -1.46
CA THR A 60 -17.09 -0.31 -0.13
C THR A 60 -18.08 -1.48 -0.07
N ARG A 61 -18.04 -2.23 1.03
CA ARG A 61 -18.99 -3.32 1.27
C ARG A 61 -20.44 -2.84 1.38
#